data_AF-A0A1G9USQ9-F1
#
_entry.id   AF-A0A1G9USQ9-F1
#
_cell.length_a   1.000
_cell.length_b   1.000
_cell.length_c   1.000
_cell.angle_alpha   90.00
_cell.angle_beta   90.00
_cell.angle_gamma   90.00
#
_symmetry.space_group_name_H-M   'P 1'
#
loop_
_entity.id
_entity.type
_entity.pdbx_description
1 polymer ?
#
loop_
_entity_poly.entity_id
_entity_poly.type
_entity_poly.pdbx_seq_one_letter_code
_entity_poly.pdbx_strand_id
1 'polypeptide(L)'
;MKSEHHLTILFEQPFWIALFERIENDQYCVARSIISTSEPEGAEITDFLNNFDFDQLQYTGLVSNNQATKEKKSFKKRQKQTQKNMTNSRIKHVYSKAQILLKEQLENVKKERKAVSKQDKITAEQRKFDIRQQKKKDRHKGH
;
A
#
# COMPACT_ATOMS: atom_id res chain seq x y z
N MET A 1 23.61 14.61 -18.51
CA MET A 1 22.21 14.17 -18.27
C MET A 1 22.28 13.11 -17.19
N LYS A 2 21.49 13.20 -16.12
CA LYS A 2 21.50 12.18 -15.06
C LYS A 2 20.52 11.09 -15.45
N SER A 3 21.02 9.91 -15.79
CA SER A 3 20.23 8.70 -15.89
C SER A 3 20.41 7.90 -14.60
N GLU A 4 19.31 7.46 -14.01
CA GLU A 4 19.33 6.58 -12.85
C GLU A 4 18.67 5.26 -13.21
N HIS A 5 19.33 4.16 -12.85
CA HIS A 5 18.84 2.81 -13.09
C HIS A 5 18.77 2.07 -11.76
N HIS A 6 17.65 1.44 -11.47
CA HIS A 6 17.46 0.62 -10.28
C HIS A 6 16.95 -0.77 -10.67
N LEU A 7 17.56 -1.80 -10.13
CA LEU A 7 17.09 -3.17 -10.22
C LEU A 7 16.52 -3.59 -8.86
N THR A 8 15.27 -4.04 -8.84
CA THR A 8 14.64 -4.60 -7.65
C THR A 8 14.21 -6.03 -7.93
N ILE A 9 14.68 -6.97 -7.11
CA ILE A 9 14.24 -8.36 -7.15
C ILE A 9 13.11 -8.54 -6.15
N LEU A 10 11.97 -9.00 -6.62
CA LEU A 10 10.76 -9.17 -5.82
C LEU A 10 10.09 -10.50 -6.12
N PHE A 11 9.46 -11.08 -5.10
CA PHE A 11 8.66 -12.29 -5.25
C PHE A 11 7.19 -11.91 -5.45
N GLU A 12 6.64 -12.23 -6.63
CA GLU A 12 5.23 -12.11 -6.95
C GLU A 12 4.70 -13.52 -7.27
N GLN A 13 3.99 -14.12 -6.31
CA GLN A 13 3.57 -15.52 -6.37
C GLN A 13 2.96 -15.90 -7.75
N PRO A 14 3.49 -16.93 -8.45
CA PRO A 14 4.51 -17.90 -8.04
C PRO A 14 5.96 -17.60 -8.48
N PHE A 15 6.25 -16.41 -9.01
CA PHE A 15 7.51 -16.11 -9.70
C PHE A 15 8.39 -15.11 -8.95
N TRP A 16 9.69 -15.23 -9.16
CA TRP A 16 10.66 -14.21 -8.85
C TRP A 16 10.85 -13.29 -10.06
N ILE A 17 10.66 -11.99 -9.84
CA ILE A 17 10.64 -10.97 -10.87
C ILE A 17 11.80 -10.00 -10.65
N ALA A 18 12.53 -9.74 -11.73
CA ALA A 18 13.46 -8.61 -11.87
C ALA A 18 12.67 -7.40 -12.36
N LEU A 19 12.61 -6.35 -11.55
CA LEU A 19 12.00 -5.07 -11.89
C LEU A 19 13.10 -4.05 -12.22
N PHE A 20 13.13 -3.59 -13.47
CA PHE A 20 14.06 -2.59 -13.96
C PHE A 20 13.37 -1.23 -13.98
N GLU A 21 13.80 -0.31 -13.12
CA GLU A 21 13.35 1.07 -13.08
C GLU A 21 14.42 1.94 -13.78
N ARG A 22 14.01 2.75 -14.76
CA ARG A 22 14.87 3.72 -15.45
C ARG A 22 14.26 5.11 -15.32
N ILE A 23 15.07 6.06 -14.87
CA ILE A 23 14.72 7.48 -14.80
C ILE A 23 15.66 8.25 -15.72
N GLU A 24 15.10 8.88 -16.74
CA GLU A 24 15.83 9.76 -17.66
C GLU A 24 15.06 11.04 -17.89
N ASN A 25 15.71 12.20 -17.69
CA ASN A 25 15.12 13.51 -17.94
C ASN A 25 13.72 13.69 -17.31
N ASP A 26 13.57 13.29 -16.05
CA ASP A 26 12.29 13.27 -15.31
C ASP A 26 11.18 12.40 -15.92
N GLN A 27 11.53 11.47 -16.82
CA GLN A 27 10.65 10.44 -17.33
C GLN A 27 11.00 9.11 -16.67
N TYR A 28 9.96 8.39 -16.22
CA TYR A 28 10.07 7.12 -15.54
C TYR A 28 9.53 6.00 -16.44
N CYS A 29 10.34 4.96 -16.62
CA CYS A 29 10.01 3.74 -17.35
C CYS A 29 10.33 2.51 -16.50
N VAL A 30 9.50 1.48 -16.65
CA VAL A 30 9.68 0.21 -15.93
C VAL A 30 9.61 -0.94 -16.91
N ALA A 31 10.48 -1.92 -16.74
CA ALA A 31 10.36 -3.21 -17.40
C ALA A 31 10.39 -4.31 -16.33
N ARG A 32 9.67 -5.41 -16.59
CA ARG A 32 9.66 -6.58 -15.72
C ARG A 32 10.13 -7.80 -16.49
N SER A 33 10.89 -8.66 -15.82
CA SER A 33 11.29 -9.96 -16.35
C SER A 33 11.21 -11.03 -15.27
N ILE A 34 10.87 -12.26 -15.65
CA ILE A 34 10.79 -13.39 -14.74
C ILE A 34 12.18 -14.03 -14.66
N ILE A 35 12.70 -14.19 -13.44
CA ILE A 35 14.01 -14.80 -13.17
C ILE A 35 13.83 -16.32 -13.02
N SER A 36 12.97 -16.73 -12.08
CA SER A 36 12.75 -18.14 -11.74
C SER A 36 11.40 -18.34 -11.06
N THR A 37 11.00 -19.60 -10.89
CA THR A 37 9.85 -20.00 -10.06
C THR A 37 10.28 -20.34 -8.62
N SER A 38 11.54 -20.71 -8.41
CA SER A 38 12.15 -20.93 -7.09
C SER A 38 12.86 -19.68 -6.60
N GLU A 39 13.09 -19.60 -5.28
CA GLU A 39 13.92 -18.55 -4.67
C GLU A 39 15.33 -18.59 -5.26
N PRO A 40 15.74 -17.55 -6.03
CA PRO A 40 17.01 -17.59 -6.73
C PRO A 40 18.15 -17.30 -5.76
N GLU A 41 19.22 -18.06 -5.89
CA GLU A 41 20.45 -17.77 -5.17
C GLU A 41 21.15 -16.55 -5.76
N GLY A 42 22.04 -15.91 -4.99
CA GLY A 42 22.82 -14.77 -5.47
C GLY A 42 23.58 -15.04 -6.76
N ALA A 43 24.08 -16.27 -6.95
CA ALA A 43 24.77 -16.69 -8.16
C ALA A 43 23.84 -16.79 -9.38
N GLU A 44 22.63 -17.33 -9.20
CA GLU A 44 21.63 -17.42 -10.28
C GLU A 44 21.20 -16.04 -10.75
N ILE A 45 21.11 -15.07 -9.83
CA ILE A 45 20.82 -13.67 -10.16
C ILE A 45 21.93 -13.07 -11.01
N THR A 46 23.20 -13.28 -10.63
CA THR A 46 24.34 -12.76 -11.41
C THR A 46 24.41 -13.38 -12.80
N ASP A 47 24.19 -14.69 -12.91
CA ASP A 47 24.20 -15.40 -14.19
C ASP A 47 23.04 -14.98 -15.07
N PHE A 48 21.85 -14.80 -14.48
CA PHE A 48 20.71 -14.21 -15.18
C PHE A 48 21.09 -12.86 -15.75
N LEU A 49 21.58 -11.92 -14.94
CA LEU A 49 21.91 -10.56 -15.40
C LEU A 49 23.01 -10.53 -16.46
N ASN A 50 24.01 -11.40 -16.36
CA ASN A 50 25.11 -11.47 -17.32
C ASN A 50 24.65 -12.00 -18.69
N ASN A 51 23.69 -12.92 -18.70
CA ASN A 51 23.15 -13.53 -19.91
C ASN A 51 21.87 -12.84 -20.41
N PHE A 52 21.36 -11.87 -19.66
CA PHE A 52 20.09 -11.23 -19.96
C PHE A 52 20.25 -10.24 -21.12
N ASP A 53 19.43 -10.40 -22.15
CA ASP A 53 19.37 -9.47 -23.25
C ASP A 53 18.57 -8.22 -22.87
N PHE A 54 19.28 -7.15 -22.52
CA PHE A 54 18.69 -5.88 -22.12
C PHE A 54 17.95 -5.18 -23.26
N ASP A 55 18.27 -5.49 -24.53
CA ASP A 55 17.64 -4.84 -25.68
C ASP A 55 16.21 -5.35 -25.91
N GLN A 56 15.87 -6.52 -25.38
CA GLN A 56 14.53 -7.11 -25.45
C GLN A 56 13.58 -6.64 -24.35
N LEU A 57 14.04 -5.80 -23.41
CA LEU A 57 13.19 -5.29 -22.33
C LEU A 57 12.07 -4.41 -22.87
N GLN A 58 10.84 -4.89 -22.70
CA GLN A 58 9.65 -4.10 -22.99
C GLN A 58 9.39 -3.12 -21.85
N TYR A 59 9.90 -1.91 -22.00
CA TYR A 59 9.62 -0.81 -21.09
C TYR A 59 8.18 -0.31 -21.25
N THR A 60 7.55 0.02 -20.12
CA THR A 60 6.28 0.73 -20.11
C THR A 60 6.47 2.15 -20.65
N GLY A 61 5.40 2.73 -21.19
CA GLY A 61 5.41 4.10 -21.72
C GLY A 61 5.95 5.13 -20.71
N LEU A 62 6.55 6.19 -21.23
CA LEU A 62 7.17 7.26 -20.46
C LEU A 62 6.12 7.94 -19.57
N VAL A 63 6.27 7.84 -18.25
CA VAL A 63 5.43 8.54 -17.28
C VAL A 63 6.22 9.70 -16.69
N SER A 64 5.61 10.88 -16.59
CA SER A 64 6.22 12.00 -15.85
C SER A 64 6.53 11.54 -14.43
N ASN A 65 7.82 11.60 -14.06
CA ASN A 65 8.30 11.24 -12.73
C ASN A 65 7.90 12.35 -11.75
N ASN A 66 6.60 12.44 -11.46
CA ASN A 66 6.11 13.19 -10.31
C ASN A 66 6.66 12.46 -9.10
N GLN A 67 7.80 12.92 -8.59
CA GLN A 67 8.54 12.30 -7.51
C GLN A 67 7.59 11.98 -6.35
N ALA A 68 7.02 10.76 -6.36
CA ALA A 68 6.41 10.18 -5.20
C ALA A 68 7.60 9.93 -4.29
N THR A 69 7.87 10.92 -3.44
CA THR A 69 8.93 10.87 -2.46
C THR A 69 8.82 9.52 -1.78
N LYS A 70 9.77 8.61 -2.07
CA LYS A 70 9.88 7.34 -1.37
C LYS A 70 10.08 7.76 0.09
N GLU A 71 8.99 7.78 0.87
CA GLU A 71 9.05 8.15 2.27
C GLU A 71 10.16 7.32 2.88
N LYS A 72 11.16 7.98 3.47
CA LYS A 72 12.29 7.32 4.11
C LYS A 72 11.79 6.59 5.35
N LYS A 73 11.18 5.42 5.17
CA LYS A 73 10.71 4.57 6.24
C LYS A 73 11.92 3.89 6.86
N SER A 74 12.06 4.02 8.18
CA SER A 74 13.08 3.32 8.97
C SER A 74 13.06 1.81 8.66
N PHE A 75 14.24 1.20 8.56
CA PHE A 75 14.44 -0.22 8.24
C PHE A 75 13.53 -1.14 9.06
N LYS A 76 13.39 -0.89 10.38
CA LYS A 76 12.52 -1.67 11.28
C LYS A 76 11.04 -1.63 10.85
N LYS A 77 10.56 -0.47 10.37
CA LYS A 77 9.18 -0.34 9.88
C LYS A 77 8.99 -1.10 8.56
N ARG A 78 9.97 -1.05 7.66
CA ARG A 78 9.96 -1.78 6.38
C ARG A 78 9.92 -3.29 6.62
N GLN A 79 10.79 -3.81 7.49
CA GLN A 79 10.84 -5.24 7.84
C GLN A 79 9.52 -5.74 8.44
N LYS A 80 8.92 -4.98 9.38
CA LYS A 80 7.62 -5.32 9.97
C LYS A 80 6.49 -5.36 8.94
N GLN A 81 6.50 -4.44 7.97
CA GLN A 81 5.51 -4.41 6.89
C GLN A 81 5.67 -5.59 5.94
N THR A 82 6.91 -5.93 5.57
CA THR A 82 7.23 -7.13 4.78
C THR A 82 6.79 -8.40 5.49
N GLN A 83 7.10 -8.55 6.79
CA GLN A 83 6.65 -9.70 7.58
C GLN A 83 5.13 -9.79 7.65
N LYS A 84 4.42 -8.68 7.86
CA LYS A 84 2.95 -8.65 7.86
C LYS A 84 2.37 -9.10 6.51
N ASN A 85 2.97 -8.65 5.41
CA ASN A 85 2.56 -9.05 4.06
C ASN A 85 2.85 -10.53 3.80
N MET A 86 4.02 -11.02 4.21
CA MET A 86 4.38 -12.44 4.11
C MET A 86 3.46 -13.32 4.96
N THR A 87 3.10 -12.92 6.18
CA THR A 87 2.14 -13.68 7.01
C THR A 87 0.74 -13.69 6.41
N ASN A 88 0.31 -12.57 5.82
CA ASN A 88 -0.97 -12.51 5.10
C ASN A 88 -0.95 -13.37 3.83
N SER A 89 0.21 -13.50 3.18
CA SER A 89 0.42 -14.32 1.98
C SER A 89 0.59 -15.80 2.26
N ARG A 90 1.25 -16.19 3.37
CA ARG A 90 1.47 -17.58 3.78
C ARG A 90 0.19 -18.26 4.23
N ILE A 91 -0.78 -17.48 4.72
CA ILE A 91 -2.13 -17.95 5.00
C ILE A 91 -2.99 -17.76 3.75
N LYS A 92 -2.57 -18.35 2.64
CA LYS A 92 -3.47 -18.73 1.53
C LYS A 92 -3.69 -20.23 1.60
N HIS A 93 -4.12 -20.73 2.76
CA HIS A 93 -5.02 -21.87 2.72
C HIS A 93 -6.22 -21.42 1.88
N VAL A 94 -6.60 -22.24 0.91
CA VAL A 94 -7.72 -22.01 0.00
C VAL A 94 -8.98 -21.75 0.82
N TYR A 95 -9.28 -20.48 1.09
CA TYR A 95 -10.53 -20.10 1.73
C TYR A 95 -11.63 -20.24 0.68
N SER A 96 -12.69 -20.98 1.03
CA SER A 96 -13.89 -21.06 0.18
C SER A 96 -14.42 -19.65 -0.06
N LYS A 97 -14.99 -19.37 -1.24
CA LYS A 97 -15.56 -18.04 -1.59
C LYS A 97 -16.44 -17.49 -0.46
N ALA A 98 -17.16 -18.37 0.23
CA ALA A 98 -18.00 -18.04 1.38
C ALA A 98 -17.23 -17.42 2.57
N GLN A 99 -16.02 -17.90 2.87
CA GLN A 99 -15.21 -17.40 3.99
C GLN A 99 -14.62 -16.02 3.69
N ILE A 100 -14.27 -15.75 2.43
CA ILE A 100 -13.82 -14.41 1.99
C ILE A 100 -14.96 -13.41 2.12
N LEU A 101 -16.15 -13.76 1.59
CA LEU A 101 -17.35 -12.91 1.68
C LEU A 101 -17.75 -12.62 3.13
N LEU A 102 -17.71 -13.63 4.00
CA LEU A 102 -18.03 -13.45 5.42
C LEU A 102 -17.04 -12.49 6.11
N LYS A 103 -15.75 -12.55 5.75
CA LYS A 103 -14.73 -11.64 6.27
C LYS A 103 -14.96 -10.20 5.80
N GLU A 104 -15.26 -10.01 4.52
CA GLU A 104 -15.60 -8.69 3.95
C GLU A 104 -16.84 -8.10 4.63
N GLN A 105 -17.88 -8.90 4.85
CA GLN A 105 -19.08 -8.50 5.57
C GLN A 105 -18.74 -8.02 7.00
N LEU A 106 -17.93 -8.78 7.74
CA LEU A 106 -17.51 -8.41 9.09
C LEU A 106 -16.70 -7.10 9.10
N GLU A 107 -15.86 -6.85 8.10
CA GLU A 107 -15.12 -5.60 7.98
C GLU A 107 -16.03 -4.41 7.67
N ASN A 108 -17.02 -4.58 6.81
CA ASN A 108 -18.00 -3.54 6.49
C ASN A 108 -18.86 -3.19 7.72
N VAL A 109 -19.37 -4.20 8.43
CA VAL A 109 -20.12 -3.99 9.68
C VAL A 109 -19.28 -3.25 10.73
N LYS A 110 -17.98 -3.55 10.84
CA LYS A 110 -17.07 -2.81 11.74
C LYS A 110 -16.92 -1.34 11.34
N LYS A 111 -16.86 -1.04 10.04
CA LYS A 111 -16.76 0.33 9.53
C LYS A 111 -18.05 1.11 9.82
N GLU A 112 -19.20 0.51 9.53
CA GLU A 112 -20.52 1.09 9.78
C GLU A 112 -20.72 1.40 11.27
N ARG A 113 -20.44 0.44 12.15
CA ARG A 113 -20.53 0.66 13.61
C ARG A 113 -19.68 1.82 14.09
N LYS A 114 -18.46 1.98 13.55
CA LYS A 114 -17.58 3.11 13.87
C LYS A 114 -18.14 4.43 13.35
N ALA A 115 -18.73 4.44 12.16
CA ALA A 115 -19.35 5.63 11.59
C ALA A 115 -20.55 6.08 12.41
N VAL A 116 -21.44 5.15 12.78
CA VAL A 116 -22.61 5.42 13.63
C VAL A 116 -22.19 5.95 15.00
N SER A 117 -21.28 5.26 15.68
CA SER A 117 -20.79 5.71 17.00
C SER A 117 -20.14 7.10 16.95
N LYS A 118 -19.43 7.43 15.87
CA LYS A 118 -18.88 8.78 15.67
C LYS A 118 -19.99 9.81 15.49
N GLN A 119 -21.02 9.50 14.71
CA GLN A 119 -22.17 10.39 14.49
C GLN A 119 -22.95 10.63 15.79
N ASP A 120 -23.20 9.58 16.58
CA ASP A 120 -23.88 9.68 17.87
C ASP A 120 -23.11 10.58 18.84
N LYS A 121 -21.79 10.48 18.85
CA LYS A 121 -20.94 11.35 19.68
C LYS A 121 -21.05 12.82 19.27
N ILE A 122 -20.97 13.10 17.97
CA ILE A 122 -21.08 14.47 17.44
C ILE A 122 -22.47 15.06 17.76
N THR A 123 -23.54 14.30 17.56
CA THR A 123 -24.90 14.78 17.84
C THR A 123 -25.13 15.01 19.33
N ALA A 124 -24.58 14.16 20.21
CA ALA A 124 -24.65 14.36 21.66
C ALA A 124 -23.87 15.60 22.11
N GLU A 125 -22.71 15.88 21.52
CA GLU A 125 -21.92 17.09 21.79
C GLU A 125 -22.66 18.36 21.33
N GLN A 126 -23.27 18.33 20.15
CA GLN A 126 -24.06 19.46 19.63
C GLN A 126 -25.26 19.77 20.53
N ARG A 127 -26.02 18.76 20.95
CA ARG A 127 -27.15 18.95 21.90
C ARG A 127 -26.70 19.60 23.21
N LYS A 128 -25.56 19.16 23.77
CA LYS A 128 -25.00 19.76 24.99
C LYS A 128 -24.60 21.21 24.77
N PHE A 129 -24.05 21.53 23.60
CA PHE A 129 -23.70 22.90 23.23
C PHE A 129 -24.95 23.79 23.12
N ASP A 130 -25.99 23.34 22.42
CA ASP A 130 -27.22 24.10 22.23
C ASP A 130 -27.92 24.42 23.57
N ILE A 131 -27.97 23.44 24.49
CA ILE A 131 -28.50 23.64 25.86
C ILE A 131 -27.68 24.71 26.61
N ARG A 132 -26.34 24.69 26.48
CA ARG A 132 -25.47 25.69 27.13
C ARG A 132 -25.72 27.09 26.54
N GLN A 133 -25.89 27.20 25.22
CA GLN A 133 -26.21 28.47 24.58
C GLN A 133 -27.57 29.00 25.03
N GLN A 134 -28.58 28.14 25.12
CA GLN A 134 -29.91 28.53 25.58
C GLN A 134 -29.86 29.02 27.03
N LYS A 135 -29.22 28.27 27.95
CA LYS A 135 -29.03 28.69 29.34
C LYS A 135 -28.27 30.02 29.46
N LYS A 136 -27.29 30.28 28.58
CA LYS A 136 -26.58 31.55 28.54
C LYS A 136 -27.49 32.69 28.11
N LYS A 137 -28.32 32.48 27.08
CA LYS A 137 -29.33 33.46 26.63
C LYS A 137 -30.35 33.76 27.73
N ASP A 138 -30.86 32.74 28.41
CA ASP A 138 -31.85 32.89 29.48
C ASP A 138 -31.26 33.66 30.68
N ARG A 139 -29.99 33.40 31.04
CA ARG A 139 -29.27 34.20 32.06
C ARG A 139 -29.13 35.68 31.70
N HIS A 140 -29.00 36.01 30.42
CA HIS A 140 -28.88 37.40 29.95
C HIS A 140 -30.22 38.13 29.86
N LYS A 141 -31.35 37.41 29.79
CA LYS A 141 -32.67 38.05 29.66
C LYS A 141 -33.23 38.62 30.96
N GLY A 142 -32.64 38.26 32.11
CA GLY A 142 -33.05 38.76 33.43
C GLY A 142 -34.45 38.28 33.85
N HIS A 143 -34.63 38.09 35.15
CA HIS A 143 -35.94 38.13 35.79
C HIS A 143 -36.14 39.53 36.36
#